data_AF-A0A845SX37-F1
#
_entry.id   AF-A0A845SX37-F1
#
_cell.length_a   1.000
_cell.length_b   1.000
_cell.length_c   1.000
_cell.angle_alpha   90.00
_cell.angle_beta   90.00
_cell.angle_gamma   90.00
#
_symmetry.space_group_name_H-M   'P 1'
#
loop_
_entity.id
_entity.type
_entity.pdbx_description
1 polymer ?
#
loop_
_entity_poly.entity_id
_entity_poly.type
_entity_poly.pdbx_seq_one_letter_code
_entity_poly.pdbx_strand_id
1 'polypeptide(L)'
;MTRYERHPAPEKLLLQITTEAVNLLALGTQDKPADVSLLETGAALTVKAWGLPQELLESSTALIQHQKELLATASGKAALPDDQLLECYDGPMTAELIWGLFETAVRLDDAQERAAIHQMALLLADALDFDEWLDRNGPVESAGK
;
A
#
# COMPACT_ATOMS: atom_id res chain seq x y z
N MET A 1 -0.42 -19.98 -13.33
CA MET A 1 0.12 -18.70 -12.84
C MET A 1 -0.63 -17.60 -13.54
N THR A 2 -1.48 -16.88 -12.81
CA THR A 2 -1.98 -15.57 -13.23
C THR A 2 -0.75 -14.70 -13.52
N ARG A 3 -0.71 -14.07 -14.69
CA ARG A 3 0.37 -13.17 -15.07
C ARG A 3 0.25 -11.94 -14.17
N TYR A 4 1.28 -11.65 -13.37
CA TYR A 4 1.29 -10.42 -12.58
C TYR A 4 1.47 -9.22 -13.52
N GLU A 5 0.74 -8.15 -13.26
CA GLU A 5 0.71 -6.94 -14.07
C GLU A 5 1.80 -5.96 -13.62
N ARG A 6 2.75 -5.65 -14.50
CA ARG A 6 3.84 -4.70 -14.18
C ARG A 6 3.39 -3.25 -14.28
N HIS A 7 2.21 -3.03 -14.85
CA HIS A 7 1.59 -1.73 -15.07
C HIS A 7 0.19 -1.74 -14.44
N PRO A 8 0.06 -1.88 -13.11
CA PRO A 8 -1.24 -1.93 -12.47
C PRO A 8 -2.02 -0.65 -12.75
N ALA A 9 -3.34 -0.77 -12.87
CA ALA A 9 -4.20 0.40 -13.03
C ALA A 9 -4.00 1.35 -11.83
N PRO A 10 -3.83 2.66 -12.05
CA PRO A 10 -3.55 3.61 -10.97
C PRO A 10 -4.69 3.71 -9.95
N GLU A 11 -5.94 3.46 -10.35
CA GLU A 11 -7.08 3.37 -9.45
C GLU A 11 -6.99 2.14 -8.53
N LYS A 12 -6.52 1.00 -9.06
CA LYS A 12 -6.24 -0.20 -8.26
C LYS A 12 -5.12 0.09 -7.26
N LEU A 13 -4.05 0.74 -7.70
CA LEU A 13 -2.93 1.11 -6.83
C LEU A 13 -3.39 2.02 -5.68
N LEU A 14 -4.18 3.06 -5.98
CA LEU A 14 -4.76 3.95 -4.99
C LEU A 14 -5.64 3.19 -3.98
N LEU A 15 -6.47 2.27 -4.46
CA LEU A 15 -7.30 1.43 -3.60
C LEU A 15 -6.43 0.58 -2.66
N GLN A 16 -5.39 -0.08 -3.16
CA GLN A 16 -4.48 -0.88 -2.34
C GLN A 16 -3.78 -0.05 -1.27
N ILE A 17 -3.24 1.13 -1.61
CA ILE A 17 -2.63 2.04 -0.62
C ILE A 17 -3.63 2.44 0.46
N THR A 18 -4.87 2.73 0.06
CA THR A 18 -5.95 3.09 0.99
C THR A 18 -6.29 1.92 1.92
N THR A 19 -6.42 0.72 1.36
CA THR A 19 -6.69 -0.51 2.11
C THR A 19 -5.60 -0.78 3.12
N GLU A 20 -4.32 -0.64 2.74
CA GLU A 20 -3.22 -0.85 3.68
C GLU A 20 -3.17 0.21 4.79
N ALA A 21 -3.57 1.46 4.51
CA ALA A 21 -3.73 2.46 5.56
C ALA A 21 -4.80 2.09 6.58
N VAL A 22 -5.92 1.53 6.12
CA VAL A 22 -6.99 1.01 7.00
C VAL A 22 -6.52 -0.22 7.76
N ASN A 23 -5.81 -1.15 7.11
CA ASN A 23 -5.28 -2.37 7.73
C ASN A 23 -4.30 -2.04 8.86
N LEU A 24 -3.34 -1.12 8.62
CA LEU A 24 -2.40 -0.68 9.65
C LEU A 24 -3.14 -0.12 10.87
N LEU A 25 -4.14 0.73 10.62
CA LEU A 25 -4.99 1.28 11.67
C LEU A 25 -5.73 0.16 12.43
N ALA A 26 -6.34 -0.79 11.72
CA ALA A 26 -7.07 -1.91 12.32
C ALA A 26 -6.20 -2.85 13.18
N LEU A 27 -4.92 -3.00 12.84
CA LEU A 27 -3.95 -3.74 13.65
C LEU A 27 -3.57 -3.02 14.96
N GLY A 28 -4.13 -1.84 15.22
CA GLY A 28 -3.91 -1.13 16.48
C GLY A 28 -2.56 -0.42 16.54
N THR A 29 -1.99 -0.05 15.39
CA THR A 29 -0.72 0.71 15.29
C THR A 29 -0.84 2.17 15.76
N GLN A 30 -1.52 2.43 16.89
CA GLN A 30 -1.50 3.74 17.56
C GLN A 30 -0.05 4.19 17.88
N ASP A 31 0.89 3.25 17.95
CA ASP A 31 2.31 3.50 18.19
C ASP A 31 3.10 3.94 16.94
N LYS A 32 2.54 3.88 15.73
CA LYS A 32 3.22 4.28 14.48
C LYS A 32 2.38 5.22 13.60
N PRO A 33 1.99 6.40 14.09
CA PRO A 33 1.20 7.37 13.30
C PRO A 33 1.92 7.86 12.04
N ALA A 34 3.26 7.77 12.01
CA ALA A 34 4.07 8.12 10.85
C ALA A 34 3.82 7.20 9.64
N ASP A 35 3.57 5.91 9.86
CA ASP A 35 3.37 4.93 8.78
C ASP A 35 2.04 5.18 8.07
N VAL A 36 0.97 5.42 8.84
CA VAL A 36 -0.34 5.79 8.27
C VAL A 36 -0.25 7.12 7.52
N SER A 37 0.45 8.11 8.07
CA SER A 37 0.65 9.41 7.41
C SER A 37 1.44 9.28 6.10
N LEU A 38 2.38 8.33 6.04
CA LEU A 38 3.13 8.02 4.82
C LEU A 38 2.21 7.42 3.75
N LEU A 39 1.29 6.53 4.11
CA LEU A 39 0.30 5.98 3.18
C LEU A 39 -0.71 7.02 2.69
N GLU A 40 -1.18 7.92 3.57
CA GLU A 40 -2.03 9.06 3.18
C GLU A 40 -1.31 9.98 2.19
N THR A 41 -0.04 10.27 2.45
CA THR A 41 0.81 11.05 1.54
C THR A 41 0.99 10.33 0.19
N GLY A 42 1.25 9.03 0.23
CA GLY A 42 1.43 8.22 -0.97
C GLY A 42 0.17 8.12 -1.83
N ALA A 43 -1.02 8.05 -1.22
CA ALA A 43 -2.30 8.09 -1.93
C ALA A 43 -2.47 9.42 -2.68
N ALA A 44 -2.19 10.55 -2.02
CA ALA A 44 -2.24 11.87 -2.64
C ALA A 44 -1.23 12.02 -3.79
N LEU A 45 0.00 11.54 -3.59
CA LEU A 45 1.03 11.54 -4.62
C LEU A 45 0.69 10.63 -5.80
N THR A 46 0.01 9.52 -5.57
CA THR A 46 -0.49 8.62 -6.63
C THR A 46 -1.52 9.36 -7.48
N VAL A 47 -2.51 10.00 -6.86
CA VAL A 47 -3.51 10.80 -7.57
C VAL A 47 -2.86 11.91 -8.40
N LYS A 48 -1.88 12.63 -7.81
CA LYS A 48 -1.09 13.65 -8.50
C LYS A 48 -0.33 13.09 -9.71
N ALA A 49 0.45 12.04 -9.50
CA ALA A 49 1.37 11.48 -10.51
C ALA A 49 0.64 10.94 -11.74
N TRP A 50 -0.55 10.40 -11.53
CA TRP A 50 -1.35 9.76 -12.58
C TRP A 50 -2.46 10.66 -13.14
N GLY A 51 -2.64 11.87 -12.60
CA GLY A 51 -3.69 12.79 -13.02
C GLY A 51 -5.10 12.24 -12.77
N LEU A 52 -5.28 11.49 -11.68
CA LEU A 52 -6.56 10.90 -11.32
C LEU A 52 -7.57 11.96 -10.84
N PRO A 53 -8.89 11.69 -10.92
CA PRO A 53 -9.90 12.55 -10.36
C PRO A 53 -9.71 12.76 -8.85
N GLN A 54 -9.87 14.01 -8.40
CA GLN A 54 -9.69 14.39 -6.99
C GLN A 54 -10.70 13.68 -6.07
N GLU A 55 -11.87 13.33 -6.59
CA GLU A 55 -12.93 12.59 -5.89
C GLU A 55 -12.45 11.22 -5.40
N LEU A 56 -11.48 10.60 -6.09
CA LEU A 56 -10.88 9.34 -5.64
C LEU A 56 -10.00 9.55 -4.41
N LEU A 57 -9.25 10.66 -4.34
CA LEU A 57 -8.46 11.01 -3.16
C LEU A 57 -9.35 11.35 -1.97
N GLU A 58 -10.45 12.06 -2.22
CA GLU A 58 -11.43 12.40 -1.19
C GLU A 58 -12.08 11.14 -0.61
N SER A 59 -12.44 10.18 -1.47
CA SER A 59 -12.99 8.88 -1.06
C SER A 59 -11.99 8.08 -0.23
N SER A 60 -10.73 8.02 -0.67
CA SER A 60 -9.63 7.37 0.06
C SER A 60 -9.43 7.99 1.45
N THR A 61 -9.35 9.33 1.50
CA THR A 61 -9.17 10.09 2.75
C THR A 61 -10.34 9.90 3.70
N ALA A 62 -11.58 9.94 3.19
CA ALA A 62 -12.78 9.72 3.98
C ALA A 62 -12.80 8.32 4.61
N LEU A 63 -12.37 7.28 3.87
CA LEU A 63 -12.32 5.91 4.38
C LEU A 63 -11.29 5.76 5.51
N ILE A 64 -10.07 6.31 5.32
CA ILE A 64 -9.01 6.28 6.34
C ILE A 64 -9.45 7.05 7.60
N GLN A 65 -10.06 8.22 7.41
CA GLN A 65 -10.58 9.02 8.50
C GLN A 65 -11.69 8.31 9.26
N HIS A 66 -12.60 7.62 8.56
CA HIS A 66 -13.63 6.81 9.19
C HIS A 66 -13.03 5.69 10.05
N GLN A 67 -11.97 5.02 9.59
CA GLN A 67 -11.27 4.02 10.41
C GLN A 67 -10.66 4.65 11.68
N LYS A 68 -10.04 5.83 11.57
CA LYS A 68 -9.50 6.56 12.74
C LYS A 68 -10.59 6.85 13.79
N GLU A 69 -11.79 7.21 13.37
CA GLU A 69 -12.95 7.44 14.24
C GLU A 69 -13.48 6.16 14.91
N LEU A 70 -13.54 5.05 14.15
CA LEU A 70 -13.95 3.75 14.68
C LEU A 70 -12.99 3.24 15.77
N LEU A 71 -11.69 3.50 15.62
CA LEU A 71 -10.68 3.21 16.63
C LEU A 71 -10.84 4.07 17.88
N ALA A 72 -11.09 5.38 17.72
CA ALA A 72 -11.26 6.31 18.84
C ALA A 72 -12.47 5.95 19.72
N THR A 73 -13.49 5.32 19.14
CA THR A 73 -14.70 4.87 19.86
C THR A 73 -14.58 3.44 20.43
N ALA A 74 -13.44 2.77 20.25
CA ALA A 74 -13.22 1.37 20.63
C ALA A 74 -14.34 0.43 20.16
N SER A 75 -14.94 0.72 18.99
CA SER A 75 -16.14 0.02 18.51
C SER A 75 -15.91 -1.44 18.12
N GLY A 76 -14.66 -1.84 17.91
CA GLY A 76 -14.28 -3.14 17.38
C GLY A 76 -14.67 -3.37 15.92
N LYS A 77 -15.16 -2.33 15.23
CA LYS A 77 -15.54 -2.37 13.81
C LYS A 77 -14.41 -1.83 12.93
N ALA A 78 -14.39 -2.27 11.68
CA ALA A 78 -13.54 -1.73 10.64
C ALA A 78 -14.37 -0.96 9.60
N ALA A 79 -13.73 0.00 8.94
CA ALA A 79 -14.30 0.77 7.84
C ALA A 79 -14.40 -0.06 6.54
N LEU A 80 -13.49 -1.04 6.39
CA LEU A 80 -13.53 -2.01 5.29
C LEU A 80 -14.46 -3.18 5.60
N PRO A 81 -15.06 -3.80 4.57
CA PRO A 81 -15.70 -5.11 4.68
C PRO A 81 -14.76 -6.21 5.20
N ASP A 82 -15.32 -7.21 5.89
CA ASP A 82 -14.56 -8.32 6.50
C ASP A 82 -13.74 -9.14 5.47
N ASP A 83 -14.18 -9.20 4.21
CA ASP A 83 -13.47 -9.92 3.14
C ASP A 83 -12.31 -9.12 2.52
N GLN A 84 -12.20 -7.84 2.83
CA GLN A 84 -11.14 -6.94 2.35
C GLN A 84 -10.17 -6.54 3.47
N LEU A 85 -10.63 -6.60 4.72
CA LEU A 85 -9.83 -6.28 5.88
C LEU A 85 -8.76 -7.36 6.11
N LEU A 86 -7.49 -6.95 6.15
CA LEU A 86 -6.34 -7.84 6.36
C LEU A 86 -6.35 -9.05 5.40
N GLU A 87 -6.76 -8.81 4.15
CA GLU A 87 -6.62 -9.81 3.09
C GLU A 87 -5.16 -10.25 2.97
N CYS A 88 -4.91 -11.57 2.94
CA CYS A 88 -3.56 -12.07 2.75
C CYS A 88 -3.10 -11.81 1.31
N TYR A 89 -2.12 -10.91 1.14
CA TYR A 89 -1.48 -10.72 -0.16
C TYR A 89 -0.67 -11.96 -0.52
N ASP A 90 -0.81 -12.42 -1.77
CA ASP A 90 0.21 -13.29 -2.34
C ASP A 90 1.38 -12.47 -2.88
N GLY A 91 2.54 -13.10 -3.04
CA GLY A 91 3.72 -12.37 -3.51
C GLY A 91 3.55 -11.69 -4.87
N PRO A 92 2.83 -12.27 -5.85
CA PRO A 92 2.42 -11.53 -7.06
C PRO A 92 1.66 -10.23 -6.76
N MET A 93 0.65 -10.22 -5.89
CA MET A 93 -0.08 -9.01 -5.52
C MET A 93 0.83 -7.94 -4.90
N THR A 94 1.73 -8.36 -4.01
CA THR A 94 2.73 -7.44 -3.42
C THR A 94 3.70 -6.92 -4.50
N ALA A 95 4.14 -7.77 -5.42
CA ALA A 95 4.99 -7.34 -6.53
C ALA A 95 4.28 -6.31 -7.45
N GLU A 96 3.00 -6.51 -7.78
CA GLU A 96 2.22 -5.55 -8.56
C GLU A 96 2.12 -4.19 -7.85
N LEU A 97 1.83 -4.19 -6.55
CA LEU A 97 1.81 -2.98 -5.72
C LEU A 97 3.15 -2.24 -5.81
N ILE A 98 4.27 -2.93 -5.57
CA ILE A 98 5.61 -2.35 -5.62
C ILE A 98 5.95 -1.80 -7.03
N TRP A 99 5.56 -2.49 -8.10
CA TRP A 99 5.71 -1.97 -9.47
C TRP A 99 4.93 -0.68 -9.70
N GLY A 100 3.69 -0.62 -9.25
CA GLY A 100 2.87 0.59 -9.32
C GLY A 100 3.51 1.78 -8.57
N LEU A 101 4.15 1.53 -7.43
CA LEU A 101 4.87 2.56 -6.68
C LEU A 101 6.12 3.05 -7.42
N PHE A 102 6.92 2.16 -8.01
CA PHE A 102 8.05 2.58 -8.83
C PHE A 102 7.62 3.45 -10.01
N GLU A 103 6.54 3.05 -10.68
CA GLU A 103 5.97 3.83 -11.77
C GLU A 103 5.42 5.20 -11.34
N THR A 104 4.84 5.26 -10.14
CA THR A 104 4.38 6.51 -9.52
C THR A 104 5.57 7.43 -9.25
N ALA A 105 6.67 6.90 -8.69
CA ALA A 105 7.88 7.68 -8.44
C ALA A 105 8.48 8.26 -9.73
N VAL A 106 8.51 7.50 -10.83
CA VAL A 106 9.05 7.99 -12.12
C VAL A 106 8.23 9.14 -12.71
N ARG A 107 6.93 9.21 -12.39
CA ARG A 107 6.02 10.27 -12.87
C ARG A 107 6.07 11.54 -12.04
N LEU A 108 6.78 11.55 -10.91
CA LEU A 108 6.90 12.70 -10.03
C LEU A 108 8.21 13.47 -10.30
N ASP A 109 8.09 14.78 -10.52
CA ASP A 109 9.24 15.65 -10.78
C ASP A 109 10.04 16.01 -9.51
N ASP A 110 9.36 16.07 -8.36
CA ASP A 110 9.97 16.47 -7.09
C ASP A 110 10.72 15.31 -6.40
N ALA A 111 11.93 15.60 -5.93
CA ALA A 111 12.79 14.58 -5.33
C ALA A 111 12.28 14.09 -3.96
N GLN A 112 11.65 14.96 -3.17
CA GLN A 112 11.08 14.58 -1.88
C GLN A 112 9.82 13.74 -2.07
N GLU A 113 8.98 14.08 -3.05
CA GLU A 113 7.81 13.27 -3.41
C GLU A 113 8.22 11.86 -3.87
N ARG A 114 9.26 11.74 -4.71
CA ARG A 114 9.82 10.43 -5.08
C ARG A 114 10.36 9.66 -3.86
N ALA A 115 11.02 10.35 -2.94
CA ALA A 115 11.54 9.73 -1.73
C ALA A 115 10.39 9.21 -0.83
N ALA A 116 9.29 9.93 -0.72
CA ALA A 116 8.10 9.49 0.02
C ALA A 116 7.49 8.22 -0.59
N ILE A 117 7.34 8.16 -1.92
CA ILE A 117 6.85 6.94 -2.60
C ILE A 117 7.82 5.76 -2.38
N HIS A 118 9.13 5.99 -2.44
CA HIS A 118 10.12 4.95 -2.17
C HIS A 118 10.06 4.45 -0.72
N GLN A 119 9.95 5.35 0.26
CA GLN A 119 9.78 4.98 1.67
C GLN A 119 8.50 4.16 1.90
N MET A 120 7.41 4.54 1.23
CA MET A 120 6.16 3.79 1.28
C MET A 120 6.32 2.39 0.67
N ALA A 121 7.05 2.25 -0.43
CA ALA A 121 7.32 0.95 -1.03
C ALA A 121 8.09 0.02 -0.08
N LEU A 122 9.09 0.55 0.66
CA LEU A 122 9.82 -0.21 1.67
C LEU A 122 8.91 -0.63 2.83
N LEU A 123 8.09 0.29 3.34
CA LEU A 123 7.12 0.00 4.39
C LEU A 123 6.17 -1.14 3.98
N LEU A 124 5.61 -1.06 2.77
CA LEU A 124 4.65 -2.05 2.27
C LEU A 124 5.31 -3.39 1.93
N ALA A 125 6.56 -3.39 1.45
CA ALA A 125 7.31 -4.62 1.24
C ALA A 125 7.58 -5.36 2.56
N ASP A 126 7.93 -4.63 3.63
CA ASP A 126 8.13 -5.19 4.97
C ASP A 126 6.80 -5.67 5.58
N ALA A 127 5.77 -4.82 5.56
CA ALA A 127 4.46 -5.14 6.16
C ALA A 127 3.74 -6.33 5.49
N LEU A 128 4.06 -6.60 4.22
CA LEU A 128 3.46 -7.70 3.43
C LEU A 128 4.44 -8.87 3.23
N ASP A 129 5.50 -8.95 4.05
CA ASP A 129 6.50 -10.03 4.06
C ASP A 129 7.07 -10.37 2.66
N PHE A 130 7.28 -9.34 1.83
CA PHE A 130 7.68 -9.54 0.43
C PHE A 130 9.06 -10.21 0.31
N ASP A 131 9.99 -9.85 1.19
CA ASP A 131 11.33 -10.43 1.24
C ASP A 131 11.27 -11.92 1.61
N GLU A 132 10.42 -12.33 2.56
CA GLU A 132 10.22 -13.75 2.87
C GLU A 132 9.67 -14.50 1.66
N TRP A 133 8.72 -13.89 0.94
CA TRP A 133 8.20 -14.49 -0.28
C TRP A 133 9.30 -14.64 -1.35
N LEU A 134 10.16 -13.64 -1.52
CA LEU A 134 11.30 -13.70 -2.44
C LEU A 134 12.30 -14.79 -2.03
N ASP A 135 12.63 -14.92 -0.75
CA ASP A 135 13.55 -15.95 -0.25
C ASP A 135 13.00 -17.36 -0.49
N ARG A 136 11.70 -17.55 -0.32
CA ARG A 136 11.04 -18.86 -0.51
C ARG A 136 10.89 -19.27 -1.97
N ASN A 137 10.78 -18.30 -2.88
CA ASN A 137 10.46 -18.54 -4.30
C ASN A 137 11.59 -18.13 -5.26
N GLY A 138 12.65 -17.53 -4.74
CA GLY A 138 13.84 -17.12 -5.47
C GLY A 138 14.64 -18.32 -5.96
N PRO A 139 15.60 -18.10 -6.87
CA PRO A 139 16.50 -19.16 -7.29
C PRO A 139 17.26 -19.68 -6.08
N VAL A 140 17.04 -20.95 -5.75
CA VAL A 140 17.85 -21.66 -4.75
C VAL A 140 19.29 -21.52 -5.23
N GLU A 141 20.17 -20.93 -4.42
CA GLU A 141 21.60 -20.99 -4.69
C GLU A 141 21.92 -22.46 -4.95
N SER A 142 22.26 -22.78 -6.21
CA SER A 142 22.76 -24.09 -6.54
C SER A 142 24.07 -24.21 -5.78
N ALA A 143 24.02 -24.78 -4.57
CA ALA A 143 25.17 -25.09 -3.77
C ALA A 143 26.16 -25.80 -4.68
N GLY A 144 27.24 -25.09 -5.01
CA GLY A 144 28.29 -25.61 -5.87
C GLY A 144 28.76 -26.94 -5.31
N LYS A 145 28.64 -27.98 -6.13
CA LYS A 145 29.37 -29.24 -5.95
C LYS A 145 30.86 -29.01 -6.12
#